data_AF-A0A060YWJ1-F1
#
_entry.id   AF-A0A060YWJ1-F1
#
_cell.length_a   1.000
_cell.length_b   1.000
_cell.length_c   1.000
_cell.angle_alpha   90.00
_cell.angle_beta   90.00
_cell.angle_gamma   90.00
#
_symmetry.space_group_name_H-M   'P 1'
#
loop_
_entity.id
_entity.type
_entity.pdbx_description
1 polymer ?
#
loop_
_entity_poly.entity_id
_entity_poly.type
_entity_poly.pdbx_seq_one_letter_code
_entity_poly.pdbx_strand_id
1 'polypeptide(L)' 'MEDMSCLGNSKTEDQRIGEKAQQEANKTIEKQLQKERRAYKATHRLLLLGAGESGKSTVVKQMRILHVNGFNAE' A
#
# COMPACT_ATOMS: atom_id res chain seq x y z
N MET A 1 -26.15 40.78 -33.09
CA MET A 1 -25.10 40.41 -34.05
C MET A 1 -23.89 41.23 -33.66
N GLU A 2 -22.88 40.73 -32.95
CA GLU A 2 -22.23 39.43 -33.14
C GLU A 2 -21.87 38.83 -31.76
N ASP A 3 -22.48 37.68 -31.46
CA ASP A 3 -21.95 36.73 -30.50
C ASP A 3 -20.85 35.89 -31.20
N MET A 4 -19.98 35.30 -30.38
CA MET A 4 -19.24 34.06 -30.65
C MET A 4 -17.79 34.19 -31.14
N SER A 5 -16.86 33.91 -30.22
CA SER A 5 -15.64 33.15 -30.51
C SER A 5 -15.00 32.66 -29.20
N CYS A 6 -15.25 31.40 -28.85
CA CYS A 6 -14.55 30.68 -27.79
C CYS A 6 -13.17 30.21 -28.27
N LEU A 7 -12.08 30.67 -27.65
CA LEU A 7 -10.71 30.12 -27.79
C LEU A 7 -9.99 30.45 -26.47
N GLY A 8 -9.50 29.56 -25.61
CA GLY A 8 -9.04 28.19 -25.72
C GLY A 8 -7.80 28.14 -24.82
N ASN A 9 -7.93 27.59 -23.59
CA ASN A 9 -6.86 27.56 -22.58
C ASN A 9 -5.61 26.82 -23.12
N SER A 10 -4.64 27.54 -23.67
CA SER A 10 -3.33 26.97 -24.04
C SER A 10 -2.49 26.83 -22.77
N LYS A 11 -2.58 25.69 -22.10
CA LYS A 11 -1.64 25.35 -21.02
C LYS A 11 -0.22 25.42 -21.59
N THR A 12 0.67 26.13 -20.90
CA THR A 12 2.10 26.17 -21.27
C THR A 12 2.65 24.73 -21.29
N GLU A 13 3.60 24.43 -22.17
CA GLU A 13 4.17 23.08 -22.29
C GLU A 13 4.72 22.57 -20.93
N ASP A 14 5.30 23.47 -20.13
CA ASP A 14 5.77 23.17 -18.77
C ASP A 14 4.65 22.67 -17.83
N GLN A 15 3.45 23.27 -17.91
CA GLN A 15 2.30 22.80 -17.14
C GLN A 15 1.86 21.41 -17.57
N ARG A 16 1.90 21.11 -18.87
CA ARG A 16 1.57 19.78 -19.40
C ARG A 16 2.59 18.71 -19.00
N ILE A 17 3.87 19.05 -18.97
CA ILE A 17 4.94 18.15 -18.50
C ILE A 17 4.79 17.88 -16.99
N GLY A 18 4.53 18.92 -16.19
CA GLY A 18 4.27 18.78 -14.75
C GLY A 18 3.06 17.91 -14.45
N GLU A 19 1.95 18.12 -15.17
CA GLU A 19 0.73 17.30 -15.03
C GLU A 19 0.98 15.83 -15.39
N LYS A 20 1.75 15.55 -16.45
CA LYS A 20 2.11 14.18 -16.83
C LYS A 20 2.97 13.51 -15.77
N ALA A 21 4.00 14.20 -15.25
CA ALA A 21 4.85 13.66 -14.19
C ALA A 21 4.04 13.35 -12.91
N GLN A 22 3.10 14.23 -12.55
CA GLN A 22 2.23 14.02 -11.39
C GLN A 22 1.27 12.84 -11.62
N GLN A 23 0.71 12.69 -12.82
CA GLN A 23 -0.12 11.55 -13.18
C GLN A 23 0.65 10.22 -13.13
N GLU A 24 1.90 10.20 -13.60
CA GLU A 24 2.76 9.01 -13.55
C GLU A 24 3.12 8.63 -12.12
N ALA A 25 3.42 9.62 -11.27
CA ALA A 25 3.66 9.41 -9.84
C ALA A 25 2.41 8.84 -9.16
N ASN A 26 1.23 9.45 -9.38
CA ASN A 26 -0.03 8.96 -8.83
C ASN A 26 -0.34 7.53 -9.27
N LYS A 27 -0.17 7.23 -10.57
CA LYS A 27 -0.38 5.87 -11.11
C LYS A 27 0.54 4.84 -10.46
N THR A 28 1.76 5.22 -10.14
CA THR A 28 2.72 4.33 -9.46
C THR A 28 2.30 4.07 -8.01
N ILE A 29 1.87 5.11 -7.29
CA ILE A 29 1.35 5.00 -5.92
C ILE A 29 0.10 4.11 -5.89
N GLU A 30 -0.85 4.31 -6.81
CA GLU A 30 -2.07 3.49 -6.89
C GLU A 30 -1.78 2.02 -7.13
N LYS A 31 -0.84 1.70 -8.03
CA LYS A 31 -0.39 0.32 -8.26
C LYS A 31 0.19 -0.31 -7.01
N GLN A 32 1.03 0.44 -6.27
CA GLN A 32 1.61 -0.04 -5.02
C GLN A 32 0.53 -0.29 -3.96
N LEU A 33 -0.39 0.67 -3.78
CA LEU A 33 -1.52 0.53 -2.86
C LEU A 33 -2.39 -0.68 -3.21
N GLN A 34 -2.63 -0.94 -4.49
CA GLN A 34 -3.42 -2.10 -4.92
C GLN A 34 -2.71 -3.43 -4.57
N LYS A 35 -1.39 -3.49 -4.78
CA LYS A 35 -0.58 -4.67 -4.42
C LYS A 35 -0.61 -4.90 -2.91
N GLU A 36 -0.42 -3.85 -2.12
CA GLU A 36 -0.46 -3.92 -0.65
C GLU A 36 -1.84 -4.30 -0.12
N ARG A 37 -2.92 -3.76 -0.70
CA ARG A 37 -4.29 -4.16 -0.34
C ARG A 37 -4.53 -5.65 -0.57
N ARG A 38 -4.01 -6.23 -1.65
CA ARG A 38 -4.14 -7.67 -1.93
C ARG A 38 -3.34 -8.48 -0.89
N ALA A 39 -2.11 -8.09 -0.61
CA ALA A 39 -1.29 -8.74 0.41
C ALA A 39 -1.94 -8.66 1.80
N TYR A 40 -2.46 -7.49 2.18
CA TYR A 40 -3.15 -7.28 3.45
C TYR A 40 -4.38 -8.18 3.60
N LYS A 41 -5.19 -8.32 2.53
CA LYS A 41 -6.36 -9.21 2.51
C LYS A 41 -5.99 -10.69 2.56
N ALA A 42 -4.85 -11.08 1.99
CA ALA A 42 -4.37 -12.46 2.03
C ALA A 42 -3.80 -12.85 3.40
N THR A 43 -3.33 -11.88 4.18
CA THR A 43 -2.77 -12.11 5.52
C THR A 43 -3.87 -12.34 6.55
N HIS A 44 -3.86 -13.51 7.19
CA HIS A 44 -4.77 -13.84 8.29
C HIS A 44 -4.22 -13.28 9.60
N ARG A 45 -4.95 -12.34 10.23
CA ARG A 45 -4.56 -11.72 11.50
C ARG A 45 -5.24 -12.45 12.65
N LEU A 46 -4.44 -13.08 13.51
CA LEU A 46 -4.91 -13.85 14.66
C LEU A 46 -4.56 -13.12 15.96
N LEU A 47 -5.51 -13.05 16.89
CA LEU A 47 -5.31 -12.51 18.23
C LEU A 47 -5.40 -13.64 19.25
N LEU A 48 -4.35 -13.80 20.04
CA LEU A 48 -4.30 -14.79 21.13
C LEU A 48 -4.64 -14.10 22.46
N LEU A 49 -5.70 -14.55 23.11
CA LEU A 49 -6.17 -14.03 24.40
C LEU A 49 -6.03 -15.10 25.50
N GLY A 50 -5.82 -14.65 26.74
CA GLY A 50 -5.69 -15.53 27.90
C GLY A 50 -5.08 -14.82 29.09
N ALA A 51 -5.23 -15.38 30.30
CA ALA A 51 -4.68 -14.86 31.54
C ALA A 51 -3.13 -14.76 31.52
N GLY A 52 -2.53 -14.15 32.55
CA GLY A 52 -1.08 -14.24 32.78
C GLY A 52 -0.62 -15.70 32.74
N GLU A 53 0.55 -15.97 32.16
CA GLU A 53 1.20 -17.30 32.12
C GLU A 53 0.50 -18.42 31.32
N SER A 54 -0.65 -18.16 30.69
CA SER A 54 -1.39 -19.10 29.81
C SER A 54 -0.63 -19.61 28.56
N GLY A 55 0.66 -19.32 28.41
CA GLY A 55 1.48 -19.88 27.33
C GLY A 55 1.30 -19.24 25.96
N LYS A 56 0.63 -18.08 25.84
CA LYS A 56 0.48 -17.33 24.58
C LYS A 56 1.81 -17.14 23.83
N SER A 57 2.86 -16.78 24.56
CA SER A 57 4.21 -16.61 24.00
C SER A 57 4.81 -17.93 23.50
N THR A 58 4.49 -19.05 24.15
CA THR A 58 4.93 -20.38 23.73
C THR A 58 4.30 -20.77 22.40
N VAL A 59 2.99 -20.50 22.21
CA VAL A 59 2.28 -20.76 20.94
C VAL A 59 2.93 -19.98 19.79
N VAL A 60 3.24 -18.69 20.00
CA VAL A 60 3.91 -17.87 18.97
C VAL A 60 5.33 -18.38 18.68
N LYS A 61 6.09 -18.80 19.70
CA LYS A 61 7.42 -19.40 19.52
C LYS A 61 7.37 -20.68 18.69
N GLN A 62 6.38 -21.56 18.95
CA GLN A 62 6.20 -22.79 18.18
C GLN A 62 5.81 -22.48 16.72
N MET A 63 4.93 -21.51 16.50
CA MET A 63 4.58 -21.09 15.14
C MET A 63 5.80 -20.61 14.34
N ARG A 64 6.75 -19.92 14.98
CA ARG A 64 8.02 -19.51 14.35
C ARG A 64 8.93 -20.70 14.05
N ILE A 65 9.02 -21.70 14.93
CA ILE A 65 9.84 -22.90 14.69
C ILE A 65 9.32 -23.71 13.49
N LEU A 66 8.00 -23.81 13.35
CA LEU A 66 7.36 -24.64 12.33
C LEU A 66 7.28 -23.97 10.94
N HIS A 67 7.04 -22.65 10.90
CA HIS A 67 6.68 -21.95 9.64
C HIS A 67 7.69 -20.89 9.21
N VAL A 68 8.64 -20.52 10.07
CA VAL A 68 9.74 -19.59 9.76
C VAL A 68 11.03 -20.38 9.96
N ASN A 69 12.14 -19.99 9.32
CA ASN A 69 13.45 -20.63 9.48
C ASN A 69 14.05 -20.41 10.90
N GLY A 70 13.31 -20.82 11.94
CA GLY A 70 13.70 -20.78 13.34
C GLY A 70 13.91 -19.38 13.93
N PHE A 71 14.82 -19.34 14.90
CA PHE A 71 15.36 -18.12 15.51
C PHE A 71 16.85 -18.09 15.18
N ASN A 72 17.26 -17.37 14.14
CA ASN A 72 18.66 -16.93 14.07
C ASN A 72 18.84 -15.86 15.15
N ALA A 73 19.80 -16.09 16.04
CA ALA A 73 20.27 -15.09 16.99
C ALA A 73 21.26 -14.19 16.24
N GLU A 74 20.76 -13.07 15.72
CA GLU A 74 21.57 -11.85 15.68
C GLU A 74 21.16 -10.95 16.86
#